data_AF-A0A0Q5Q177-F1
#
_entry.id   AF-A0A0Q5Q177-F1
#
_cell.length_a   1.000
_cell.length_b   1.000
_cell.length_c   1.000
_cell.angle_alpha   90.00
_cell.angle_beta   90.00
_cell.angle_gamma   90.00
#
_symmetry.space_group_name_H-M   'P 1'
#
loop_
_entity.id
_entity.type
_entity.pdbx_description
1 polymer ?
#
loop_
_entity_poly.entity_id
_entity_poly.type
_entity_poly.pdbx_seq_one_letter_code
_entity_poly.pdbx_strand_id
1 'polypeptide(L)'
;MKQKLLERMKDWTDVDIAMHEIALCLELIPEDNFPKYKRFYWSNSEKSELLSNLLKDLVKIGFLDMNEDDYTYKVNPNFAFDREK
;
A
#
# COMPACT_ATOMS: atom_id res chain seq x y z
N MET A 1 -9.91 -17.16 -3.19
CA MET A 1 -10.02 -16.05 -2.21
C MET A 1 -9.01 -14.99 -2.60
N LYS A 2 -9.39 -13.71 -2.63
CA LYS A 2 -8.42 -12.61 -2.79
C LYS A 2 -7.56 -12.55 -1.52
N GLN A 3 -6.24 -12.47 -1.68
CA GLN A 3 -5.34 -12.28 -0.55
C GLN A 3 -5.58 -10.90 0.06
N LYS A 4 -5.52 -10.83 1.39
CA LYS A 4 -5.68 -9.57 2.12
C LYS A 4 -4.39 -8.76 2.01
N LEU A 5 -4.49 -7.44 2.14
CA LEU A 5 -3.33 -6.54 2.16
C LEU A 5 -2.30 -6.95 3.23
N LEU A 6 -2.78 -7.47 4.37
CA LEU A 6 -2.00 -8.09 5.45
C LEU A 6 -1.02 -9.17 4.94
N GLU A 7 -1.46 -10.00 4.00
CA GLU A 7 -0.67 -11.13 3.51
C GLU A 7 0.31 -10.66 2.42
N ARG A 8 -0.16 -9.72 1.58
CA ARG A 8 0.59 -9.20 0.43
C ARG A 8 1.74 -8.29 0.85
N MET A 9 1.57 -7.52 1.92
CA MET A 9 2.57 -6.60 2.46
C MET A 9 3.10 -7.04 3.82
N LYS A 10 3.19 -8.36 4.07
CA LYS A 10 3.77 -8.89 5.31
C LYS A 10 5.28 -8.58 5.44
N ASP A 11 5.95 -8.47 4.30
CA ASP A 11 7.37 -8.16 4.16
C ASP A 11 7.53 -6.73 3.62
N TRP A 12 8.72 -6.15 3.80
CA TRP A 12 9.04 -4.83 3.27
C TRP A 12 8.90 -4.80 1.76
N THR A 13 8.13 -3.83 1.29
CA THR A 13 7.69 -3.70 -0.10
C THR A 13 8.02 -2.29 -0.58
N ASP A 14 8.64 -2.17 -1.76
CA ASP A 14 8.93 -0.88 -2.40
C ASP A 14 7.66 -0.04 -2.59
N VAL A 15 7.77 1.29 -2.50
CA VAL A 15 6.65 2.23 -2.60
C VAL A 15 5.74 1.96 -3.79
N ASP A 16 6.28 1.66 -4.98
CA ASP A 16 5.46 1.46 -6.17
C ASP A 16 4.67 0.16 -6.10
N ILE A 17 5.29 -0.88 -5.54
CA ILE A 17 4.64 -2.17 -5.32
C ILE A 17 3.60 -2.00 -4.21
N ALA A 18 3.88 -1.29 -3.13
CA ALA A 18 2.91 -1.01 -2.07
C ALA A 18 1.65 -0.28 -2.60
N MET A 19 1.83 0.69 -3.52
CA MET A 19 0.71 1.33 -4.22
C MET A 19 -0.06 0.34 -5.10
N HIS A 20 0.64 -0.59 -5.76
CA HIS A 20 0.02 -1.65 -6.56
C HIS A 20 -0.82 -2.60 -5.71
N GLU A 21 -0.31 -3.02 -4.57
CA GLU A 21 -0.98 -3.89 -3.61
C GLU A 21 -2.29 -3.28 -3.11
N ILE A 22 -2.25 -2.00 -2.73
CA ILE A 22 -3.45 -1.25 -2.33
C ILE A 22 -4.44 -1.14 -3.50
N ALA A 23 -3.96 -0.81 -4.70
CA ALA A 23 -4.82 -0.69 -5.88
C ALA A 23 -5.53 -2.01 -6.21
N LEU A 24 -4.86 -3.15 -6.05
CA LEU A 24 -5.46 -4.48 -6.21
C LEU A 24 -6.51 -4.76 -5.15
N CYS A 25 -6.22 -4.48 -3.88
CA CYS A 25 -7.15 -4.70 -2.78
C CYS A 25 -8.41 -3.82 -2.89
N LEU A 26 -8.27 -2.60 -3.42
CA LEU A 26 -9.38 -1.68 -3.70
C LEU A 26 -10.06 -1.94 -5.05
N GLU A 27 -9.61 -2.93 -5.82
CA GLU A 27 -10.12 -3.25 -7.16
C GLU A 27 -10.04 -2.09 -8.17
N LEU A 28 -9.11 -1.15 -7.96
CA LEU A 28 -8.85 -0.04 -8.87
C LEU A 28 -8.15 -0.51 -10.15
N ILE A 29 -7.46 -1.65 -10.08
CA ILE A 29 -6.88 -2.35 -11.23
C ILE A 29 -7.37 -3.80 -11.28
N PRO A 30 -7.55 -4.36 -12.48
CA PRO A 30 -8.25 -5.64 -12.65
C PRO A 30 -7.36 -6.87 -12.47
N GLU A 31 -6.04 -6.72 -12.51
CA GLU A 31 -5.10 -7.85 -12.50
C GLU A 31 -3.79 -7.52 -11.79
N ASP A 32 -3.21 -8.54 -11.18
CA ASP A 32 -1.90 -8.50 -10.54
C ASP A 32 -0.80 -8.61 -11.60
N ASN A 33 -0.40 -7.45 -12.14
CA ASN A 33 0.61 -7.32 -13.18
C ASN A 33 1.36 -6.00 -13.02
N PHE A 34 2.17 -5.88 -11.96
CA PHE A 34 2.93 -4.67 -11.67
C PHE A 34 3.68 -4.08 -12.88
N PRO A 35 4.43 -4.84 -13.70
CA PRO A 35 5.14 -4.27 -14.86
C PRO A 35 4.25 -3.54 -15.87
N LYS A 36 3.00 -3.98 -16.04
CA LYS A 36 2.01 -3.33 -16.91
C LYS A 36 1.54 -1.99 -16.35
N TYR A 37 1.45 -1.87 -15.04
CA TYR A 37 0.92 -0.69 -14.35
C TYR A 37 2.01 0.23 -13.79
N LYS A 38 3.30 -0.14 -13.78
CA LYS A 38 4.38 0.65 -13.16
C LYS A 38 4.40 2.13 -13.52
N ARG A 39 4.13 2.46 -14.79
CA ARG A 39 4.12 3.85 -15.29
C ARG A 39 3.02 4.71 -14.66
N PHE A 40 1.96 4.08 -14.18
CA PHE A 40 0.89 4.76 -13.47
C PHE A 40 1.36 5.24 -12.09
N TYR A 41 2.10 4.42 -11.35
CA TYR A 41 2.65 4.81 -10.03
C TYR A 41 3.74 5.87 -10.15
N TRP A 42 4.52 5.84 -11.22
CA TRP A 42 5.52 6.89 -11.52
C TRP A 42 4.94 8.16 -12.13
N SER A 43 3.62 8.21 -12.36
CA SER A 43 2.98 9.40 -12.91
C SER A 43 2.67 10.40 -11.80
N ASN A 44 2.80 11.69 -12.09
CA ASN A 44 2.24 12.77 -11.25
C ASN A 44 0.75 12.98 -11.56
N SER A 45 0.00 11.88 -11.64
CA SER A 45 -1.46 11.95 -11.84
C SER A 45 -2.17 11.96 -10.49
N GLU A 46 -3.35 12.57 -10.43
CA GLU A 46 -4.18 12.64 -9.21
C GLU A 46 -4.42 11.26 -8.57
N LYS A 47 -4.54 10.21 -9.39
CA LYS A 47 -4.77 8.84 -8.89
C LYS A 47 -3.50 8.24 -8.27
N SER A 48 -2.33 8.55 -8.81
CA SER A 48 -1.06 8.14 -8.24
C SER A 48 -0.81 8.86 -6.91
N GLU A 49 -1.04 10.18 -6.89
CA GLU A 49 -0.94 11.00 -5.68
C GLU A 49 -1.89 10.51 -4.58
N LEU A 50 -3.13 10.13 -4.94
CA LEU A 50 -4.08 9.55 -4.01
C LEU A 50 -3.55 8.27 -3.35
N LEU A 51 -2.98 7.34 -4.12
CA LEU A 51 -2.41 6.11 -3.57
C LEU A 51 -1.20 6.38 -2.68
N SER A 52 -0.34 7.34 -3.07
CA SER A 52 0.80 7.75 -2.24
C SER A 52 0.34 8.39 -0.92
N ASN A 53 -0.68 9.24 -0.95
CA ASN A 53 -1.25 9.84 0.25
C ASN A 53 -1.94 8.80 1.13
N LEU A 54 -2.62 7.82 0.53
CA LEU A 54 -3.22 6.72 1.27
C LEU A 54 -2.16 5.89 2.01
N LEU A 55 -1.01 5.59 1.39
CA LEU A 55 0.11 4.94 2.09
C LEU A 55 0.54 5.73 3.33
N LYS A 56 0.72 7.05 3.18
CA LYS A 56 1.11 7.92 4.29
C LYS A 56 0.05 7.94 5.39
N ASP A 57 -1.23 7.98 5.04
CA ASP A 57 -2.32 7.98 6.02
C ASP A 57 -2.43 6.63 6.73
N LEU A 58 -2.20 5.51 6.04
CA LEU A 58 -2.12 4.20 6.66
C LEU A 58 -0.92 4.07 7.63
N VAL A 59 0.20 4.72 7.33
CA VAL A 59 1.32 4.84 8.26
C VAL A 59 0.95 5.70 9.47
N LYS A 60 0.28 6.84 9.27
CA LYS A 60 -0.14 7.74 10.37
C LYS A 60 -1.06 7.05 11.38
N ILE A 61 -1.95 6.18 10.94
CA ILE A 61 -2.83 5.41 11.84
C ILE A 61 -2.14 4.16 12.41
N GLY A 62 -0.87 3.90 12.06
CA GLY A 62 -0.09 2.77 12.55
C GLY A 62 -0.43 1.43 11.88
N PHE A 63 -1.20 1.43 10.78
CA PHE A 63 -1.51 0.20 10.03
C PHE A 63 -0.31 -0.29 9.22
N LEU A 64 0.47 0.64 8.66
CA LEU A 64 1.73 0.34 7.98
C LEU A 64 2.91 0.89 8.78
N ASP A 65 4.02 0.17 8.75
CA ASP A 65 5.34 0.73 9.06
C ASP A 65 5.97 1.26 7.76
N MET A 66 6.73 2.35 7.87
CA MET A 66 7.53 2.91 6.78
C MET A 66 9.00 2.94 7.17
N ASN A 67 9.86 2.48 6.27
CA ASN A 67 11.30 2.69 6.32
C ASN A 67 11.62 3.86 5.39
N GLU A 68 12.02 4.99 5.98
CA GLU A 68 12.30 6.23 5.24
C GLU A 68 13.57 6.15 4.39
N ASP A 69 14.56 5.35 4.80
CA ASP A 69 15.84 5.23 4.09
C ASP A 69 15.67 4.54 2.73
N ASP A 70 14.84 3.48 2.70
CA ASP A 70 14.61 2.65 1.51
C ASP A 70 13.26 2.94 0.83
N TYR A 71 12.44 3.85 1.37
CA TYR A 71 11.06 4.10 0.93
C TYR A 71 10.23 2.81 0.81
N THR A 72 10.38 1.90 1.78
CA THR A 72 9.65 0.63 1.83
C THR A 72 8.57 0.63 2.90
N TYR A 73 7.54 -0.17 2.67
CA TYR A 73 6.36 -0.28 3.53
C TYR A 73 6.10 -1.74 3.88
N LYS A 74 5.58 -1.99 5.08
CA LYS A 74 5.05 -3.30 5.49
C LYS A 74 3.85 -3.11 6.41
N VAL A 75 2.99 -4.10 6.51
CA VAL A 75 1.91 -4.12 7.50
C VAL A 75 2.50 -4.22 8.90
N ASN A 76 2.03 -3.37 9.81
CA ASN A 76 2.35 -3.47 11.22
C ASN A 76 1.56 -4.65 11.83
N PRO A 77 2.22 -5.74 12.28
CA PRO A 77 1.54 -6.91 12.80
C PRO A 77 0.81 -6.65 14.14
N ASN A 78 1.12 -5.54 14.79
CA ASN A 78 0.51 -5.14 16.06
C ASN A 78 -0.65 -4.16 15.89
N PHE A 79 -1.00 -3.79 14.65
CA PHE A 79 -2.13 -2.90 14.42
C PHE A 79 -3.44 -3.53 14.90
N ALA A 80 -4.15 -2.81 15.75
CA ALA A 80 -5.48 -3.17 16.22
C ALA A 80 -6.42 -2.00 15.97
N PHE A 81 -7.64 -2.30 15.49
CA PHE A 81 -8.73 -1.34 15.53
C PHE A 81 -9.21 -1.29 16.98
N ASP A 82 -8.60 -0.42 17.78
CA ASP A 82 -9.08 -0.19 19.13
C ASP A 82 -10.55 0.23 19.04
N ARG A 83 -11.42 -0.49 19.73
CA ARG A 83 -12.72 0.08 20.09
C ARG A 83 -12.40 1.17 21.09
N GLU A 84 -12.41 2.43 20.64
CA GLU A 84 -12.56 3.54 21.58
C GLU A 84 -13.69 3.17 22.55
N LYS A 85 -13.38 3.22 23.86
CA LYS A 85 -14.35 2.97 24.93
C LYS A 85 -15.41 4.04 24.97
#